data_AF-A0A4E0R0E7-F1
#
_entry.id   AF-A0A4E0R0E7-F1
#
_cell.length_a   1.000
_cell.length_b   1.000
_cell.length_c   1.000
_cell.angle_alpha   90.00
_cell.angle_beta   90.00
_cell.angle_gamma   90.00
#
_symmetry.space_group_name_H-M   'P 1'
#
loop_
_entity.id
_entity.type
_entity.pdbx_description
1 polymer ?
#
loop_
_entity_poly.entity_id
_entity_poly.type
_entity_poly.pdbx_seq_one_letter_code
_entity_poly.pdbx_strand_id
1 'polypeptide(L)'
;MPAAKKKGKNAKRESKSHTVIHGVSTADMTKEEIEAYVVLLREELDRERQERNLNALEKDKIINFWELTKKNLEDSRALLSKKERELEDADERHQLEMKIYRQKLKHLMFEQNSREAEAKKESLQGLSNAKDEARAEVRAIRNENYILKAKLRQQQVQSEEAVKMLKRKHELEMAHIRQDFARQTEEIESRAAKQMSLLRDQVDTQRRVEVHMTEEHKNNHIQNLEVNHERAFANMKAYYNDITLGNVSVIKTLRENIDELRSQLARIQRLLDGSQTELSQKTIALSNMEKENAHLRHVAKLYDSEKSAHLEYTRTDFCPTDPIAPPDWNSTKMTVVLTHYPKSSSF
;
A
#
# COMPACT_ATOMS: atom_id res chain seq x y z
N MET A 1 88.09 133.17 24.58
CA MET A 1 89.43 133.73 24.85
C MET A 1 89.38 134.60 26.10
N PRO A 2 90.22 134.34 27.11
CA PRO A 2 90.58 135.31 28.15
C PRO A 2 91.93 136.01 27.82
N ALA A 3 92.12 137.25 28.31
CA ALA A 3 93.38 137.94 28.67
C ALA A 3 93.13 139.47 28.59
N ALA A 4 93.04 140.22 29.70
CA ALA A 4 94.10 140.73 30.58
C ALA A 4 95.11 141.70 29.91
N LYS A 5 95.07 143.00 30.29
CA LYS A 5 96.21 143.66 30.98
C LYS A 5 95.92 145.11 31.43
N LYS A 6 96.41 145.37 32.65
CA LYS A 6 96.60 146.64 33.39
C LYS A 6 97.78 147.49 32.87
N LYS A 7 97.73 148.79 33.21
CA LYS A 7 98.79 149.72 33.72
C LYS A 7 98.68 151.07 32.98
N GLY A 8 98.80 152.25 33.57
CA GLY A 8 99.11 152.78 34.91
C GLY A 8 98.97 154.31 34.85
N LYS A 9 98.61 154.99 35.96
CA LYS A 9 99.42 156.00 36.71
C LYS A 9 100.33 156.89 35.83
N ASN A 10 100.38 158.23 35.94
CA ASN A 10 100.40 159.08 37.12
C ASN A 10 100.40 160.60 36.74
N ALA A 11 100.17 161.47 37.74
CA ALA A 11 100.75 162.81 37.93
C ALA A 11 100.10 164.08 37.27
N LYS A 12 99.20 164.71 38.05
CA LYS A 12 99.30 166.06 38.66
C LYS A 12 100.00 167.20 37.85
N ARG A 13 99.21 168.20 37.48
CA ARG A 13 99.62 169.63 37.48
C ARG A 13 98.39 170.50 37.77
N GLU A 14 98.40 171.18 38.92
CA GLU A 14 97.56 172.34 39.19
C GLU A 14 97.94 173.44 38.21
N SER A 15 97.01 173.80 37.35
CA SER A 15 96.93 175.13 36.74
C SER A 15 95.54 175.65 37.09
N LYS A 16 95.46 176.84 37.68
CA LYS A 16 94.19 177.56 37.90
C LYS A 16 93.44 177.66 36.57
N SER A 17 92.56 176.70 36.31
CA SER A 17 91.68 176.71 35.14
C SER A 17 90.39 177.38 35.58
N HIS A 18 90.23 178.59 35.08
CA HIS A 18 88.99 179.32 35.08
C HIS A 18 87.81 178.39 34.73
N THR A 19 86.72 178.39 35.52
CA THR A 19 85.52 177.59 35.20
C THR A 19 84.88 178.19 33.95
N VAL A 20 85.22 177.64 32.80
CA VAL A 20 84.66 178.01 31.51
C VAL A 20 83.31 177.33 31.39
N ILE A 21 82.24 178.10 31.53
CA ILE A 21 80.88 177.62 31.32
C ILE A 21 80.50 178.03 29.90
N HIS A 22 80.30 177.04 29.02
CA HIS A 22 79.98 177.24 27.59
C HIS A 22 80.92 178.15 26.78
N GLY A 23 82.21 178.22 27.15
CA GLY A 23 83.21 178.99 26.43
C GLY A 23 83.45 180.43 26.94
N VAL A 24 82.78 180.85 28.02
CA VAL A 24 82.94 182.19 28.62
C VAL A 24 83.43 182.11 30.08
N SER A 25 84.25 183.10 30.46
CA SER A 25 84.90 183.24 31.75
C SER A 25 83.95 183.89 32.78
N THR A 26 83.54 183.13 33.80
CA THR A 26 82.68 183.52 34.95
C THR A 26 83.09 184.77 35.75
N ALA A 27 84.24 185.39 35.46
CA ALA A 27 84.68 186.63 36.11
C ALA A 27 84.13 187.92 35.46
N ASP A 28 83.55 187.84 34.26
CA ASP A 28 83.12 189.00 33.45
C ASP A 28 81.60 189.07 33.19
N MET A 29 80.79 188.27 33.90
CA MET A 29 79.32 188.23 33.73
C MET A 29 78.58 188.98 34.86
N THR A 30 77.55 189.75 34.51
CA THR A 30 76.71 190.48 35.48
C THR A 30 75.74 189.54 36.19
N LYS A 31 75.32 189.87 37.42
CA LYS A 31 74.49 189.01 38.29
C LYS A 31 73.21 188.51 37.58
N GLU A 32 72.59 189.35 36.77
CA GLU A 32 71.36 189.04 36.03
C GLU A 32 71.59 188.02 34.89
N GLU A 33 72.76 188.08 34.23
CA GLU A 33 73.13 187.11 33.21
C GLU A 33 73.43 185.74 33.81
N ILE A 34 73.99 185.69 35.02
CA ILE A 34 74.20 184.45 35.76
C ILE A 34 72.86 183.84 36.20
N GLU A 35 71.89 184.66 36.64
CA GLU A 35 70.55 184.18 37.04
C GLU A 35 69.75 183.65 35.83
N ALA A 36 69.76 184.33 34.68
CA ALA A 36 69.15 183.84 33.45
C ALA A 36 69.80 182.54 32.97
N TYR A 37 71.12 182.42 33.11
CA TYR A 37 71.85 181.20 32.76
C TYR A 37 71.52 180.03 33.71
N VAL A 38 71.26 180.31 35.00
CA VAL A 38 70.78 179.30 35.95
C VAL A 38 69.37 178.80 35.58
N VAL A 39 68.49 179.66 35.06
CA VAL A 39 67.17 179.24 34.57
C VAL A 39 67.31 178.36 33.32
N LEU A 40 68.13 178.77 32.35
CA LEU A 40 68.41 177.94 31.16
C LEU A 40 69.02 176.58 31.53
N LEU A 41 69.97 176.52 32.46
CA LEU A 41 70.52 175.25 32.93
C LEU A 41 69.49 174.37 33.65
N ARG A 42 68.48 174.96 34.32
CA ARG A 42 67.39 174.22 34.94
C ARG A 42 66.41 173.67 33.91
N GLU A 43 66.05 174.47 32.91
CA GLU A 43 65.22 174.03 31.79
C GLU A 43 65.92 172.93 30.98
N GLU A 44 67.22 173.08 30.73
CA GLU A 44 68.07 172.09 30.08
C GLU A 44 68.13 170.80 30.91
N LEU A 45 68.30 170.91 32.22
CA LEU A 45 68.27 169.77 33.14
C LEU A 45 66.90 169.07 33.16
N ASP A 46 65.80 169.83 33.14
CA ASP A 46 64.46 169.28 33.16
C ASP A 46 64.07 168.64 31.81
N ARG A 47 64.53 169.20 30.69
CA ARG A 47 64.42 168.58 29.36
C ARG A 47 65.24 167.30 29.29
N GLU A 48 66.50 167.30 29.75
CA GLU A 48 67.29 166.08 29.84
C GLU A 48 66.67 165.02 30.78
N ARG A 49 65.99 165.45 31.85
CA ARG A 49 65.24 164.53 32.73
C ARG A 49 64.03 163.92 32.02
N GLN A 50 63.28 164.71 31.27
CA GLN A 50 62.16 164.23 30.46
C GLN A 50 62.62 163.27 29.36
N GLU A 51 63.71 163.60 28.66
CA GLU A 51 64.32 162.73 27.66
C GLU A 51 64.85 161.43 28.28
N ARG A 52 65.51 161.48 29.45
CA ARG A 52 65.91 160.28 30.18
C ARG A 52 64.72 159.42 30.60
N ASN A 53 63.62 160.03 31.04
CA ASN A 53 62.41 159.31 31.42
C ASN A 53 61.73 158.67 30.19
N LEU A 54 61.60 159.40 29.10
CA LEU A 54 61.08 158.88 27.84
C LEU A 54 61.95 157.70 27.34
N ASN A 55 63.27 157.87 27.31
CA ASN A 55 64.20 156.82 26.90
C ASN A 55 64.17 155.61 27.84
N ALA A 56 63.94 155.81 29.14
CA ALA A 56 63.75 154.72 30.10
C ALA A 56 62.45 153.95 29.81
N LEU A 57 61.33 154.65 29.59
CA LEU A 57 60.05 154.03 29.22
C LEU A 57 60.13 153.30 27.88
N GLU A 58 60.83 153.85 26.88
CA GLU A 58 61.05 153.19 25.59
C GLU A 58 61.92 151.94 25.74
N LYS A 59 63.00 152.02 26.53
CA LYS A 59 63.84 150.86 26.86
C LYS A 59 63.02 149.79 27.58
N ASP A 60 62.21 150.13 28.56
CA ASP A 60 61.36 149.19 29.30
C ASP A 60 60.29 148.57 28.39
N LYS A 61 59.69 149.34 27.48
CA LYS A 61 58.80 148.81 26.43
C LYS A 61 59.53 147.81 25.55
N ILE A 62 60.73 148.13 25.07
CA ILE A 62 61.54 147.23 24.23
C ILE A 62 61.90 145.95 24.99
N ILE A 63 62.30 146.07 26.27
CA ILE A 63 62.60 144.92 27.12
C ILE A 63 61.36 144.05 27.31
N ASN A 64 60.21 144.64 27.68
CA ASN A 64 58.95 143.91 27.84
C ASN A 64 58.51 143.22 26.55
N PHE A 65 58.61 143.90 25.40
CA PHE A 65 58.34 143.29 24.10
C PHE A 65 59.30 142.15 23.82
N TRP A 66 60.60 142.32 24.06
CA TRP A 66 61.59 141.26 23.86
C TRP A 66 61.31 140.05 24.75
N GLU A 67 61.04 140.25 26.04
CA GLU A 67 60.70 139.18 26.99
C GLU A 67 59.40 138.47 26.61
N LEU A 68 58.35 139.21 26.27
CA LEU A 68 57.07 138.63 25.84
C LEU A 68 57.23 137.85 24.53
N THR A 69 57.94 138.39 23.55
CA THR A 69 58.15 137.73 22.26
C THR A 69 59.04 136.49 22.42
N LYS A 70 60.05 136.56 23.31
CA LYS A 70 60.89 135.42 23.69
C LYS A 70 60.06 134.33 24.37
N LYS A 71 59.21 134.69 25.34
CA LYS A 71 58.31 133.74 26.01
C LYS A 71 57.32 133.12 25.02
N ASN A 72 56.69 133.91 24.15
CA ASN A 72 55.78 133.39 23.13
C ASN A 72 56.49 132.43 22.17
N LEU A 73 57.76 132.70 21.82
CA LEU A 73 58.58 131.80 21.01
C LEU A 73 58.88 130.50 21.75
N GLU A 74 59.24 130.57 23.04
CA GLU A 74 59.47 129.40 23.90
C GLU A 74 58.20 128.56 24.06
N ASP A 75 57.05 129.18 24.33
CA ASP A 75 55.74 128.54 24.44
C ASP A 75 55.32 127.87 23.11
N SER A 76 55.53 128.55 21.98
CA SER A 76 55.24 127.99 20.64
C SER A 76 56.15 126.81 20.31
N ARG A 77 57.44 126.87 20.68
CA ARG A 77 58.37 125.75 20.53
C ARG A 77 57.99 124.57 21.41
N ALA A 78 57.59 124.81 22.66
CA ALA A 78 57.13 123.77 23.56
C ALA A 78 55.84 123.11 23.04
N LEU A 79 54.89 123.90 22.52
CA LEU A 79 53.67 123.38 21.90
C LEU A 79 53.98 122.54 20.66
N LEU A 80 54.90 123.00 19.80
CA LEU A 80 55.31 122.27 18.60
C LEU A 80 55.93 120.92 18.97
N SER A 81 56.86 120.89 19.94
CA SER A 81 57.45 119.64 20.43
C SER A 81 56.40 118.70 21.05
N LYS A 82 55.44 119.23 21.79
CA LYS A 82 54.31 118.43 22.30
C LYS A 82 53.47 117.86 21.16
N LYS A 83 53.20 118.63 20.11
CA LYS A 83 52.42 118.18 18.95
C LYS A 83 53.17 117.14 18.11
N GLU A 84 54.48 117.31 17.93
CA GLU A 84 55.33 116.29 17.32
C GLU A 84 55.28 114.99 18.13
N ARG A 85 55.36 115.06 19.46
CA ARG A 85 55.22 113.87 20.31
C ARG A 85 53.84 113.22 20.23
N GLU A 86 52.77 114.02 20.20
CA GLU A 86 51.41 113.51 20.02
C GLU A 86 51.23 112.81 18.66
N LEU A 87 51.86 113.31 17.60
CA LEU A 87 51.88 112.68 16.28
C LEU A 87 52.66 111.36 16.31
N GLU A 88 53.84 111.33 16.91
CA GLU A 88 54.63 110.11 17.11
C GLU A 88 53.83 109.04 17.87
N ASP A 89 53.21 109.39 19.00
CA ASP A 89 52.40 108.46 19.78
C ASP A 89 51.15 107.97 19.01
N ALA A 90 50.58 108.79 18.12
CA ALA A 90 49.48 108.39 17.25
C ALA A 90 49.95 107.42 16.15
N ASP A 91 51.09 107.68 15.53
CA ASP A 91 51.70 106.80 14.53
C ASP A 91 52.12 105.45 15.13
N GLU A 92 52.71 105.44 16.33
CA GLU A 92 53.04 104.21 17.06
C GLU A 92 51.79 103.37 17.36
N ARG A 93 50.71 104.01 17.82
CA ARG A 93 49.41 103.34 18.04
C ARG A 93 48.85 102.76 16.75
N HIS A 94 48.84 103.53 15.67
CA HIS A 94 48.36 103.05 14.38
C HIS A 94 49.20 101.86 13.86
N GLN A 95 50.52 101.90 14.00
CA GLN A 95 51.39 100.78 13.64
C GLN A 95 51.10 99.52 14.46
N LEU A 96 50.84 99.65 15.76
CA LEU A 96 50.44 98.53 16.63
C LEU A 96 49.09 97.95 16.21
N GLU A 97 48.09 98.80 15.96
CA GLU A 97 46.79 98.36 15.44
C GLU A 97 46.92 97.62 14.12
N MET A 98 47.70 98.15 13.17
CA MET A 98 47.97 97.50 11.89
C MET A 98 48.62 96.12 12.06
N LYS A 99 49.52 95.96 13.03
CA LYS A 99 50.10 94.64 13.36
C LYS A 99 49.06 93.68 13.94
N ILE A 100 48.20 94.15 14.86
CA ILE A 100 47.12 93.34 15.45
C ILE A 100 46.13 92.92 14.38
N TYR A 101 45.66 93.83 13.52
CA TYR A 101 44.74 93.51 12.43
C TYR A 101 45.36 92.53 11.43
N ARG A 102 46.65 92.69 11.10
CA ARG A 102 47.37 91.73 10.25
C ARG A 102 47.41 90.34 10.90
N GLN A 103 47.64 90.23 12.20
CA GLN A 103 47.63 88.95 12.90
C GLN A 103 46.22 88.34 12.97
N LYS A 104 45.19 89.14 13.24
CA LYS A 104 43.78 88.71 13.22
C LYS A 104 43.39 88.16 11.85
N LEU A 105 43.77 88.85 10.77
CA LEU A 105 43.52 88.40 9.41
C LEU A 105 44.22 87.06 9.12
N LYS A 106 45.50 86.91 9.52
CA LYS A 106 46.24 85.64 9.38
C LYS A 106 45.56 84.50 10.14
N HIS A 107 45.13 84.74 11.39
CA HIS A 107 44.45 83.73 12.19
C HIS A 107 43.12 83.31 11.56
N LEU A 108 42.30 84.28 11.14
CA LEU A 108 41.00 84.02 10.49
C LEU A 108 41.18 83.23 9.19
N MET A 109 42.17 83.58 8.36
CA MET A 109 42.48 82.85 7.13
C MET A 109 42.94 81.42 7.42
N PHE A 110 43.80 81.21 8.42
CA PHE A 110 44.24 79.88 8.83
C PHE A 110 43.08 79.04 9.35
N GLU A 111 42.23 79.62 10.20
CA GLU A 111 41.06 78.96 10.74
C GLU A 111 40.06 78.57 9.64
N GLN A 112 39.77 79.50 8.71
CA GLN A 112 38.91 79.21 7.56
C GLN A 112 39.50 78.09 6.70
N ASN A 113 40.79 78.16 6.36
CA ASN A 113 41.44 77.12 5.56
C ASN A 113 41.46 75.76 6.30
N SER A 114 41.67 75.75 7.61
CA SER A 114 41.63 74.53 8.43
C SER A 114 40.23 73.93 8.45
N ARG A 115 39.20 74.75 8.70
CA ARG A 115 37.79 74.31 8.67
C ARG A 115 37.40 73.79 7.29
N GLU A 116 37.83 74.44 6.21
CA GLU A 116 37.58 73.99 4.85
C GLU A 116 38.28 72.66 4.56
N ALA A 117 39.53 72.49 5.00
CA ALA A 117 40.27 71.24 4.86
C ALA A 117 39.61 70.08 5.64
N GLU A 118 39.15 70.35 6.86
CA GLU A 118 38.42 69.39 7.70
C GLU A 118 37.09 68.99 7.06
N ALA A 119 36.28 69.96 6.60
CA ALA A 119 35.02 69.69 5.93
C ALA A 119 35.19 68.86 4.64
N LYS A 120 36.23 69.16 3.84
CA LYS A 120 36.58 68.36 2.66
C LYS A 120 36.98 66.94 3.04
N LYS A 121 37.80 66.78 4.09
CA LYS A 121 38.21 65.46 4.59
C LYS A 121 37.01 64.65 5.07
N GLU A 122 36.12 65.25 5.86
CA GLU A 122 34.91 64.62 6.37
C GLU A 122 33.98 64.22 5.24
N SER A 123 33.77 65.10 4.25
CA SER A 123 32.97 64.79 3.06
C SER A 123 33.53 63.61 2.26
N LEU A 124 34.84 63.58 2.01
CA LEU A 124 35.50 62.47 1.32
C LEU A 124 35.42 61.16 2.11
N GLN A 125 35.59 61.23 3.44
CA GLN A 125 35.45 60.06 4.31
C GLN A 125 34.01 59.54 4.32
N GLY A 126 33.01 60.43 4.39
CA GLY A 126 31.61 60.08 4.31
C GLY A 126 31.27 59.39 2.99
N LEU A 127 31.78 59.89 1.86
CA LEU A 127 31.60 59.26 0.55
C LEU A 127 32.27 57.88 0.48
N SER A 128 33.47 57.72 1.04
CA SER A 128 34.16 56.44 1.10
C SER A 128 33.39 55.42 1.94
N ASN A 129 32.91 55.82 3.13
CA ASN A 129 32.13 54.96 4.02
C ASN A 129 30.84 54.50 3.34
N ALA A 130 30.07 55.43 2.77
CA ALA A 130 28.83 55.10 2.05
C ALA A 130 29.07 54.13 0.88
N LYS A 131 30.18 54.31 0.16
CA LYS A 131 30.59 53.40 -0.92
C LYS A 131 30.93 52.00 -0.40
N ASP A 132 31.64 51.90 0.71
CA ASP A 132 32.04 50.62 1.30
C ASP A 132 30.86 49.90 1.97
N GLU A 133 29.93 50.63 2.57
CA GLU A 133 28.64 50.12 3.07
C GLU A 133 27.79 49.55 1.93
N ALA A 134 27.58 50.30 0.85
CA ALA A 134 26.84 49.82 -0.32
C ALA A 134 27.49 48.56 -0.92
N ARG A 135 28.83 48.50 -0.97
CA ARG A 135 29.55 47.29 -1.40
C ARG A 135 29.34 46.12 -0.44
N ALA A 136 29.29 46.35 0.87
CA ALA A 136 29.03 45.33 1.86
C ALA A 136 27.60 44.78 1.75
N GLU A 137 26.62 45.65 1.56
CA GLU A 137 25.22 45.29 1.35
C GLU A 137 25.05 44.44 0.07
N VAL A 138 25.64 44.85 -1.05
CA VAL A 138 25.62 44.06 -2.29
C VAL A 138 26.25 42.67 -2.10
N ARG A 139 27.33 42.55 -1.33
CA ARG A 139 27.93 41.25 -0.98
C ARG A 139 26.97 40.40 -0.14
N ALA A 140 26.33 41.00 0.86
CA ALA A 140 25.36 40.32 1.72
C ALA A 140 24.18 39.77 0.92
N ILE A 141 23.57 40.61 0.06
CA ILE A 141 22.45 40.23 -0.81
C ILE A 141 22.86 39.09 -1.76
N ARG A 142 24.07 39.15 -2.34
CA ARG A 142 24.57 38.08 -3.22
C ARG A 142 24.75 36.75 -2.47
N ASN A 143 25.29 36.80 -1.25
CA ASN A 143 25.45 35.62 -0.41
C ASN A 143 24.09 35.03 -0.01
N GLU A 144 23.14 35.88 0.41
CA GLU A 144 21.79 35.44 0.73
C GLU A 144 21.11 34.82 -0.50
N ASN A 145 21.22 35.44 -1.68
CA ASN A 145 20.67 34.88 -2.92
C ASN A 145 21.27 33.51 -3.25
N TYR A 146 22.58 33.32 -3.03
CA TYR A 146 23.24 32.03 -3.20
C TYR A 146 22.70 30.98 -2.23
N ILE A 147 22.58 31.33 -0.94
CA ILE A 147 22.04 30.45 0.10
C ILE A 147 20.59 30.07 -0.21
N LEU A 148 19.75 31.03 -0.60
CA LEU A 148 18.36 30.79 -0.97
C LEU A 148 18.25 29.87 -2.19
N LYS A 149 19.09 30.07 -3.21
CA LYS A 149 19.15 29.16 -4.37
C LYS A 149 19.58 27.74 -3.97
N ALA A 150 20.55 27.61 -3.06
CA ALA A 150 20.97 26.31 -2.55
C ALA A 150 19.85 25.61 -1.78
N LYS A 151 19.15 26.33 -0.89
CA LYS A 151 17.98 25.83 -0.14
C LYS A 151 16.84 25.41 -1.08
N LEU A 152 16.55 26.19 -2.12
CA LEU A 152 15.54 25.86 -3.12
C LEU A 152 15.88 24.55 -3.85
N ARG A 153 17.13 24.39 -4.30
CA ARG A 153 17.58 23.14 -4.95
C ARG A 153 17.49 21.95 -3.99
N GLN A 154 17.88 22.13 -2.73
CA GLN A 154 17.78 21.09 -1.71
C GLN A 154 16.32 20.66 -1.50
N GLN A 155 15.39 21.61 -1.37
CA GLN A 155 13.96 21.31 -1.25
C GLN A 155 13.41 20.60 -2.49
N GLN A 156 13.83 21.01 -3.70
CA GLN A 156 13.44 20.33 -4.93
C GLN A 156 13.89 18.86 -4.93
N VAL A 157 15.16 18.58 -4.60
CA VAL A 157 15.69 17.22 -4.51
C VAL A 157 14.93 16.40 -3.46
N GLN A 158 14.70 16.95 -2.27
CA GLN A 158 13.94 16.28 -1.21
C GLN A 158 12.51 15.96 -1.66
N SER A 159 11.84 16.88 -2.35
CA SER A 159 10.49 16.65 -2.88
C SER A 159 10.46 15.55 -3.94
N GLU A 160 11.47 15.51 -4.83
CA GLU A 160 11.60 14.48 -5.85
C GLU A 160 11.87 13.10 -5.23
N GLU A 161 12.74 13.04 -4.23
CA GLU A 161 13.01 11.83 -3.45
C GLU A 161 11.76 11.32 -2.72
N ALA A 162 10.98 12.20 -2.11
CA ALA A 162 9.72 11.83 -1.45
C ALA A 162 8.71 11.23 -2.44
N VAL A 163 8.57 11.82 -3.64
CA VAL A 163 7.72 11.27 -4.71
C VAL A 163 8.24 9.91 -5.18
N LYS A 164 9.55 9.75 -5.38
CA LYS A 164 10.17 8.46 -5.74
C LYS A 164 9.91 7.39 -4.69
N MET A 165 10.05 7.72 -3.40
CA MET A 165 9.75 6.79 -2.31
C MET A 165 8.28 6.37 -2.29
N LEU A 166 7.36 7.33 -2.47
CA LEU A 166 5.93 7.03 -2.49
C LEU A 166 5.55 6.13 -3.67
N LYS A 167 6.12 6.39 -4.86
CA LYS A 167 5.93 5.53 -6.05
C LYS A 167 6.44 4.12 -5.82
N ARG A 168 7.65 3.96 -5.28
CA ARG A 168 8.22 2.64 -4.95
C ARG A 168 7.35 1.89 -3.94
N LYS A 169 6.87 2.57 -2.89
CA LYS A 169 5.98 1.98 -1.89
C LYS A 169 4.69 1.48 -2.54
N HIS A 170 4.08 2.30 -3.39
CA HIS A 170 2.88 1.92 -4.12
C HIS A 170 3.12 0.73 -5.07
N GLU A 171 4.24 0.70 -5.80
CA GLU A 171 4.60 -0.43 -6.68
C GLU A 171 4.76 -1.74 -5.89
N LEU A 172 5.37 -1.69 -4.71
CA LEU A 172 5.51 -2.84 -3.82
C LEU A 172 4.14 -3.32 -3.29
N GLU A 173 3.28 -2.41 -2.85
CA GLU A 173 1.92 -2.74 -2.40
C GLU A 173 1.09 -3.37 -3.53
N MET A 174 1.18 -2.82 -4.75
CA MET A 174 0.52 -3.37 -5.93
C MET A 174 1.07 -4.76 -6.31
N ALA A 175 2.37 -4.99 -6.16
CA ALA A 175 2.97 -6.30 -6.38
C ALA A 175 2.47 -7.34 -5.37
N HIS A 176 2.40 -6.96 -4.08
CA HIS A 176 1.88 -7.82 -3.02
C HIS A 176 0.41 -8.19 -3.28
N ILE A 177 -0.44 -7.22 -3.64
CA ILE A 177 -1.85 -7.47 -3.96
C ILE A 177 -1.98 -8.41 -5.17
N ARG A 178 -1.18 -8.20 -6.23
CA ARG A 178 -1.16 -9.11 -7.39
C ARG A 178 -0.74 -10.52 -7.01
N GLN A 179 0.25 -10.68 -6.13
CA GLN A 179 0.71 -11.97 -5.65
C GLN A 179 -0.36 -12.67 -4.81
N ASP A 180 -1.05 -11.96 -3.93
CA ASP A 180 -2.15 -12.51 -3.14
C ASP A 180 -3.31 -12.98 -4.03
N PHE A 181 -3.70 -12.19 -5.03
CA PHE A 181 -4.72 -12.60 -5.97
C PHE A 181 -4.29 -13.82 -6.79
N ALA A 182 -3.06 -13.86 -7.28
CA ALA A 182 -2.55 -15.03 -8.00
C ALA A 182 -2.60 -16.31 -7.14
N ARG A 183 -2.17 -16.21 -5.88
CA ARG A 183 -2.26 -17.33 -4.92
C ARG A 183 -3.70 -17.75 -4.66
N GLN A 184 -4.62 -16.81 -4.45
CA GLN A 184 -6.04 -17.11 -4.24
C GLN A 184 -6.66 -17.81 -5.46
N THR A 185 -6.33 -17.34 -6.67
CA THR A 185 -6.76 -17.99 -7.92
C THR A 185 -6.24 -19.42 -8.01
N GLU A 186 -4.95 -19.64 -7.76
CA GLU A 186 -4.35 -20.98 -7.78
C GLU A 186 -4.98 -21.92 -6.73
N GLU A 187 -5.26 -21.42 -5.53
CA GLU A 187 -5.96 -22.18 -4.48
C GLU A 187 -7.38 -22.58 -4.89
N ILE A 188 -8.13 -21.67 -5.53
CA ILE A 188 -9.48 -21.94 -6.04
C ILE A 188 -9.44 -22.96 -7.18
N GLU A 189 -8.53 -22.79 -8.14
CA GLU A 189 -8.34 -23.72 -9.27
C GLU A 189 -7.95 -25.11 -8.78
N SER A 190 -7.00 -25.20 -7.84
CA SER A 190 -6.57 -26.46 -7.22
C SER A 190 -7.74 -27.17 -6.51
N ARG A 191 -8.56 -26.41 -5.77
CA ARG A 191 -9.74 -26.95 -5.08
C ARG A 191 -10.78 -27.47 -6.07
N ALA A 192 -11.07 -26.71 -7.12
CA ALA A 192 -12.01 -27.11 -8.16
C ALA A 192 -11.53 -28.36 -8.93
N ALA A 193 -10.23 -28.43 -9.27
CA ALA A 193 -9.63 -29.58 -9.92
C ALA A 193 -9.73 -30.84 -9.06
N LYS A 194 -9.45 -30.73 -7.76
CA LYS A 194 -9.61 -31.84 -6.79
C LYS A 194 -11.06 -32.32 -6.70
N GLN A 195 -12.01 -31.39 -6.60
CA GLN A 195 -13.44 -31.72 -6.57
C GLN A 195 -13.89 -32.43 -7.85
N MET A 196 -13.42 -31.97 -9.01
CA MET A 196 -13.73 -32.59 -10.30
C MET A 196 -13.13 -34.00 -10.42
N SER A 197 -11.90 -34.21 -9.93
CA SER A 197 -11.31 -35.55 -9.88
C SER A 197 -12.11 -36.49 -8.99
N LEU A 198 -12.46 -36.04 -7.78
CA LEU A 198 -13.23 -36.83 -6.83
C LEU A 198 -14.59 -37.25 -7.39
N LEU A 199 -15.30 -36.34 -8.06
CA LEU A 199 -16.58 -36.64 -8.71
C LEU A 199 -16.43 -37.68 -9.83
N ARG A 200 -15.36 -37.59 -10.64
CA ARG A 200 -15.05 -38.60 -11.66
C ARG A 200 -14.81 -39.97 -11.03
N ASP A 201 -13.99 -40.03 -9.98
CA ASP A 201 -13.67 -41.27 -9.27
C ASP A 201 -14.92 -41.89 -8.61
N GLN A 202 -15.82 -41.05 -8.08
CA GLN A 202 -17.11 -41.49 -7.52
C GLN A 202 -18.01 -42.11 -8.58
N VAL A 203 -18.21 -41.43 -9.71
CA VAL A 203 -19.04 -41.95 -10.82
C VAL A 203 -18.44 -43.23 -11.40
N ASP A 204 -17.12 -43.29 -11.56
CA ASP A 204 -16.44 -44.51 -12.04
C ASP A 204 -16.59 -45.67 -11.05
N THR A 205 -16.55 -45.39 -9.74
CA THR A 205 -16.78 -46.40 -8.71
C THR A 205 -18.22 -46.88 -8.71
N GLN A 206 -19.20 -45.97 -8.81
CA GLN A 206 -20.61 -46.33 -8.93
C GLN A 206 -20.85 -47.23 -10.14
N ARG A 207 -20.33 -46.84 -11.31
CA ARG A 207 -20.40 -47.65 -12.54
C ARG A 207 -19.80 -49.05 -12.35
N ARG A 208 -18.62 -49.15 -11.72
CA ARG A 208 -18.00 -50.46 -11.42
C ARG A 208 -18.88 -51.33 -10.52
N VAL A 209 -19.48 -50.73 -9.49
CA VAL A 209 -20.39 -51.43 -8.58
C VAL A 209 -21.65 -51.90 -9.32
N GLU A 210 -22.28 -51.05 -10.14
CA GLU A 210 -23.46 -51.41 -10.93
C GLU A 210 -23.18 -52.57 -11.91
N VAL A 211 -22.03 -52.55 -12.57
CA VAL A 211 -21.58 -53.64 -13.43
C VAL A 211 -21.44 -54.94 -12.62
N HIS A 212 -20.72 -54.90 -11.49
CA HIS A 212 -20.54 -56.07 -10.63
C HIS A 212 -21.87 -56.63 -10.10
N MET A 213 -22.78 -55.77 -9.65
CA MET A 213 -24.12 -56.17 -9.20
C MET A 213 -24.91 -56.86 -10.32
N THR A 214 -24.81 -56.34 -11.54
CA THR A 214 -25.47 -56.93 -12.73
C THR A 214 -24.87 -58.28 -13.08
N GLU A 215 -23.54 -58.42 -13.02
CA GLU A 215 -22.82 -59.67 -13.24
C GLU A 215 -23.21 -60.71 -12.19
N GLU A 216 -23.25 -60.33 -10.91
CA GLU A 216 -23.67 -61.21 -9.81
C GLU A 216 -25.12 -61.68 -9.98
N HIS A 217 -26.03 -60.77 -10.33
CA HIS A 217 -27.43 -61.12 -10.61
C HIS A 217 -27.55 -62.11 -11.77
N LYS A 218 -26.81 -61.89 -12.86
CA LYS A 218 -26.77 -62.81 -14.00
C LYS A 218 -26.15 -64.16 -13.63
N ASN A 219 -25.07 -64.18 -12.86
CA ASN A 219 -24.43 -65.42 -12.39
C ASN A 219 -25.38 -66.21 -11.48
N ASN A 220 -26.07 -65.56 -10.56
CA ASN A 220 -27.12 -66.18 -9.74
C ASN A 220 -28.26 -66.74 -10.61
N HIS A 221 -28.65 -66.03 -11.67
CA HIS A 221 -29.66 -66.54 -12.61
C HIS A 221 -29.17 -67.78 -13.38
N ILE A 222 -27.91 -67.77 -13.84
CA ILE A 222 -27.27 -68.93 -14.49
C ILE A 222 -27.24 -70.12 -13.53
N GLN A 223 -26.81 -69.94 -12.28
CA GLN A 223 -26.79 -71.00 -11.28
C GLN A 223 -28.19 -71.58 -11.02
N ASN A 224 -29.21 -70.72 -10.93
CA ASN A 224 -30.60 -71.17 -10.77
C ASN A 224 -31.09 -71.98 -11.98
N LEU A 225 -30.75 -71.54 -13.19
CA LEU A 225 -31.04 -72.28 -14.43
C LEU A 225 -30.33 -73.64 -14.44
N GLU A 226 -29.06 -73.70 -14.06
CA GLU A 226 -28.29 -74.95 -13.94
C GLU A 226 -28.95 -75.92 -12.96
N VAL A 227 -29.32 -75.46 -11.76
CA VAL A 227 -30.00 -76.29 -10.76
C VAL A 227 -31.37 -76.77 -11.26
N ASN A 228 -32.14 -75.91 -11.93
CA ASN A 228 -33.43 -76.29 -12.50
C ASN A 228 -33.28 -77.30 -13.63
N HIS A 229 -32.28 -77.13 -14.51
CA HIS A 229 -31.96 -78.10 -15.57
C HIS A 229 -31.53 -79.43 -14.97
N GLU A 230 -30.64 -79.45 -13.97
CA GLU A 230 -30.21 -80.68 -13.30
C GLU A 230 -31.39 -81.40 -12.65
N ARG A 231 -32.30 -80.66 -11.99
CA ARG A 231 -33.53 -81.22 -11.44
C ARG A 231 -34.44 -81.79 -12.54
N ALA A 232 -34.62 -81.09 -13.65
CA ALA A 232 -35.43 -81.59 -14.77
C ALA A 232 -34.82 -82.86 -15.39
N PHE A 233 -33.50 -82.91 -15.57
CA PHE A 233 -32.79 -84.10 -16.01
C PHE A 233 -32.92 -85.27 -15.03
N ALA A 234 -32.81 -85.01 -13.73
CA ALA A 234 -33.02 -86.03 -12.69
C ALA A 234 -34.45 -86.57 -12.72
N ASN A 235 -35.46 -85.69 -12.83
CA ASN A 235 -36.87 -86.08 -12.95
C ASN A 235 -37.12 -86.90 -14.22
N MET A 236 -36.54 -86.52 -15.35
CA MET A 236 -36.64 -87.26 -16.61
C MET A 236 -36.00 -88.65 -16.48
N LYS A 237 -34.81 -88.74 -15.89
CA LYS A 237 -34.15 -90.01 -15.59
C LYS A 237 -35.01 -90.89 -14.67
N ALA A 238 -35.58 -90.32 -13.61
CA ALA A 238 -36.48 -91.04 -12.71
C ALA A 238 -37.72 -91.56 -13.45
N TYR A 239 -38.39 -90.72 -14.24
CA TYR A 239 -39.55 -91.11 -15.05
C TYR A 239 -39.25 -92.28 -16.00
N TYR A 240 -38.14 -92.22 -16.75
CA TYR A 240 -37.77 -93.33 -17.63
C TYR A 240 -37.33 -94.58 -16.86
N ASN A 241 -36.69 -94.42 -15.69
CA ASN A 241 -36.35 -95.54 -14.82
C ASN A 241 -37.61 -96.23 -14.29
N ASP A 242 -38.61 -95.46 -13.84
CA ASP A 242 -39.90 -95.98 -13.37
C ASP A 242 -40.65 -96.72 -14.48
N ILE A 243 -40.68 -96.18 -15.71
CA ILE A 243 -41.22 -96.90 -16.88
C ILE A 243 -40.43 -98.19 -17.14
N THR A 244 -39.11 -98.14 -17.05
CA THR A 244 -38.26 -99.32 -17.30
C THR A 244 -38.50 -100.38 -16.23
N LEU A 245 -38.54 -100.01 -14.95
CA LEU A 245 -38.87 -100.90 -13.83
C LEU A 245 -40.29 -101.45 -13.95
N GLY A 246 -41.26 -100.63 -14.37
CA GLY A 246 -42.62 -101.06 -14.67
C GLY A 246 -42.67 -102.05 -15.83
N ASN A 247 -41.95 -101.79 -16.92
CA ASN A 247 -41.85 -102.73 -18.04
C ASN A 247 -41.17 -104.04 -17.59
N VAL A 248 -40.14 -103.98 -16.76
CA VAL A 248 -39.48 -105.17 -16.18
C VAL A 248 -40.43 -105.93 -15.27
N SER A 249 -41.24 -105.27 -14.45
CA SER A 249 -42.21 -105.93 -13.57
C SER A 249 -43.33 -106.59 -14.38
N VAL A 250 -43.84 -105.95 -15.44
CA VAL A 250 -44.79 -106.55 -16.39
C VAL A 250 -44.18 -107.75 -17.10
N ILE A 251 -42.92 -107.66 -17.57
CA ILE A 251 -42.22 -108.80 -18.16
C ILE A 251 -42.11 -109.94 -17.15
N LYS A 252 -41.83 -109.64 -15.88
CA LYS A 252 -41.72 -110.64 -14.82
C LYS A 252 -43.06 -111.31 -14.53
N THR A 253 -44.16 -110.57 -14.39
CA THR A 253 -45.49 -111.13 -14.14
C THR A 253 -45.98 -111.95 -15.33
N LEU A 254 -45.73 -111.51 -16.57
CA LEU A 254 -46.04 -112.29 -17.77
C LEU A 254 -45.24 -113.60 -17.82
N ARG A 255 -43.96 -113.58 -17.41
CA ARG A 255 -43.15 -114.81 -17.29
C ARG A 255 -43.71 -115.75 -16.22
N GLU A 256 -44.04 -115.24 -15.03
CA GLU A 256 -44.66 -116.02 -13.96
C GLU A 256 -45.99 -116.64 -14.42
N ASN A 257 -46.84 -115.88 -15.12
CA ASN A 257 -48.08 -116.40 -15.71
C ASN A 257 -47.83 -117.49 -16.77
N ILE A 258 -46.81 -117.33 -17.61
CA ILE A 258 -46.42 -118.37 -18.59
C ILE A 258 -45.98 -119.64 -17.86
N ASP A 259 -45.20 -119.52 -16.79
CA ASP A 259 -44.75 -120.66 -15.99
C ASP A 259 -45.91 -121.34 -15.25
N GLU A 260 -46.87 -120.56 -14.75
CA GLU A 260 -48.09 -121.07 -14.13
C GLU A 260 -48.99 -121.78 -15.14
N LEU A 261 -49.23 -121.19 -16.33
CA LEU A 261 -49.96 -121.83 -17.41
C LEU A 261 -49.27 -123.11 -17.90
N ARG A 262 -47.94 -123.12 -17.97
CA ARG A 262 -47.16 -124.35 -18.27
C ARG A 262 -47.35 -125.41 -17.19
N SER A 263 -47.37 -125.03 -15.91
CA SER A 263 -47.66 -125.93 -14.80
C SER A 263 -49.09 -126.48 -14.85
N GLN A 264 -50.07 -125.62 -15.17
CA GLN A 264 -51.46 -126.03 -15.36
C GLN A 264 -51.63 -126.96 -16.56
N LEU A 265 -50.97 -126.68 -17.69
CA LEU A 265 -50.93 -127.57 -18.85
C LEU A 265 -50.29 -128.90 -18.50
N ALA A 266 -49.17 -128.91 -17.77
CA ALA A 266 -48.56 -130.15 -17.29
C ALA A 266 -49.48 -130.94 -16.34
N ARG A 267 -50.33 -130.25 -15.57
CA ARG A 267 -51.35 -130.86 -14.70
C ARG A 267 -52.52 -131.43 -15.52
N ILE A 268 -53.03 -130.69 -16.49
CA ILE A 268 -54.11 -131.14 -17.39
C ILE A 268 -53.62 -132.31 -18.25
N GLN A 269 -52.39 -132.25 -18.74
CA GLN A 269 -51.76 -133.35 -19.47
C GLN A 269 -51.71 -134.62 -18.62
N ARG A 270 -51.31 -134.52 -17.34
CA ARG A 270 -51.36 -135.66 -16.41
C ARG A 270 -52.78 -136.22 -16.19
N LEU A 271 -53.79 -135.36 -16.11
CA LEU A 271 -55.19 -135.79 -15.99
C LEU A 271 -55.69 -136.46 -17.27
N LEU A 272 -55.29 -135.95 -18.43
CA LEU A 272 -55.62 -136.51 -19.74
C LEU A 272 -55.00 -137.89 -19.90
N ASP A 273 -53.70 -138.04 -19.59
CA ASP A 273 -52.99 -139.31 -19.62
C ASP A 273 -53.66 -140.33 -18.68
N GLY A 274 -54.07 -139.89 -17.48
CA GLY A 274 -54.85 -140.70 -16.54
C GLY A 274 -56.19 -141.17 -17.13
N SER A 275 -56.98 -140.27 -17.71
CA SER A 275 -58.27 -140.60 -18.35
C SER A 275 -58.11 -141.52 -19.57
N GLN A 276 -57.01 -141.37 -20.31
CA GLN A 276 -56.69 -142.22 -21.46
C GLN A 276 -56.28 -143.64 -21.05
N THR A 277 -55.63 -143.80 -19.90
CA THR A 277 -55.36 -145.12 -19.30
C THR A 277 -56.64 -145.79 -18.80
N GLU A 278 -57.57 -145.05 -18.18
CA GLU A 278 -58.88 -145.57 -17.76
C GLU A 278 -59.75 -146.00 -18.97
N LEU A 279 -59.77 -145.20 -20.03
CA LEU A 279 -60.45 -145.56 -21.28
C LEU A 279 -59.89 -146.87 -21.86
N SER A 280 -58.57 -147.01 -21.94
CA SER A 280 -57.94 -148.24 -22.44
C SER A 280 -58.32 -149.47 -21.61
N GLN A 281 -58.39 -149.34 -20.28
CA GLN A 281 -58.84 -150.43 -19.40
C GLN A 281 -60.30 -150.80 -19.64
N LYS A 282 -61.19 -149.82 -19.79
CA LYS A 282 -62.62 -150.08 -20.06
C LYS A 282 -62.86 -150.68 -21.45
N THR A 283 -62.09 -150.29 -22.46
CA THR A 283 -62.15 -150.88 -23.80
C THR A 283 -61.75 -152.36 -23.80
N ILE A 284 -60.72 -152.74 -23.02
CA ILE A 284 -60.33 -154.14 -22.86
C ILE A 284 -61.43 -154.95 -22.15
N ALA A 285 -62.06 -154.38 -21.12
CA ALA A 285 -63.17 -155.03 -20.41
C ALA A 285 -64.40 -155.26 -21.29
N LEU A 286 -64.77 -154.28 -22.13
CA LEU A 286 -65.88 -154.40 -23.07
C LEU A 286 -65.63 -155.50 -24.12
N SER A 287 -64.42 -155.58 -24.67
CA SER A 287 -64.07 -156.62 -25.66
C SER A 287 -64.18 -158.05 -25.10
N ASN A 288 -63.85 -158.24 -23.81
CA ASN A 288 -63.97 -159.55 -23.17
C ASN A 288 -65.45 -159.93 -22.95
N MET A 289 -66.29 -158.99 -22.51
CA MET A 289 -67.73 -159.22 -22.34
C MET A 289 -68.46 -159.47 -23.66
N GLU A 290 -68.00 -158.88 -24.76
CA GLU A 290 -68.55 -159.12 -26.11
C GLU A 290 -68.24 -160.53 -26.63
N LYS A 291 -67.03 -161.05 -26.39
CA LYS A 291 -66.65 -162.41 -26.76
C LYS A 291 -67.46 -163.48 -26.01
N GLU A 292 -67.77 -163.22 -24.74
CA GLU A 292 -68.57 -164.12 -23.90
C GLU A 292 -70.05 -164.15 -24.33
N ASN A 293 -70.60 -162.99 -24.71
CA ASN A 293 -71.95 -162.88 -25.28
C ASN A 293 -72.09 -163.62 -26.63
N ALA A 294 -71.06 -163.57 -27.47
CA ALA A 294 -71.05 -164.30 -28.74
C ALA A 294 -71.08 -165.82 -28.54
N HIS A 295 -70.36 -166.32 -27.53
CA HIS A 295 -70.33 -167.74 -27.19
C HIS A 295 -71.68 -168.26 -26.68
N LEU A 296 -72.35 -167.50 -25.80
CA LEU A 296 -73.66 -167.86 -25.24
C LEU A 296 -74.77 -167.89 -26.30
N ARG A 297 -74.73 -166.98 -27.27
CA ARG A 297 -75.67 -166.95 -28.40
C ARG A 297 -75.52 -168.15 -29.35
N HIS A 298 -74.32 -168.70 -29.48
CA HIS A 298 -74.10 -169.89 -30.32
C HIS A 298 -74.65 -171.16 -29.66
N VAL A 299 -74.53 -171.29 -28.34
CA VAL A 299 -75.06 -172.43 -27.58
C VAL A 299 -76.60 -172.47 -27.62
N ALA A 300 -77.26 -171.30 -27.50
CA ALA A 300 -78.72 -171.21 -27.59
C ALA A 300 -79.28 -171.70 -28.94
N LYS A 301 -78.60 -171.38 -30.05
CA LYS A 301 -79.02 -171.79 -31.40
C LYS A 301 -78.96 -173.29 -31.67
N LEU A 302 -78.05 -174.02 -31.01
CA LEU A 302 -77.91 -175.47 -31.19
C LEU A 302 -78.98 -176.25 -30.41
N TYR A 303 -79.48 -175.69 -29.31
CA TYR A 303 -80.51 -176.32 -28.48
C TYR A 303 -81.91 -176.24 -29.13
N ASP A 304 -82.21 -175.16 -29.84
CA ASP A 304 -83.51 -174.99 -30.54
C ASP A 304 -83.63 -175.89 -31.79
N SER A 305 -82.50 -176.30 -32.39
CA SER A 305 -82.49 -177.17 -33.58
C SER A 305 -82.78 -178.65 -33.29
N GLU A 306 -82.54 -179.16 -32.07
CA GLU A 306 -82.84 -180.57 -31.73
C GLU A 306 -84.29 -180.79 -31.26
N LYS A 307 -84.94 -179.76 -30.73
CA LYS A 307 -86.31 -179.88 -30.18
C LYS A 307 -87.40 -179.96 -31.25
N SER A 308 -87.14 -179.46 -32.46
CA SER A 308 -88.17 -179.20 -33.47
C SER A 308 -88.45 -180.37 -34.44
N ALA A 309 -87.73 -181.49 -34.33
CA ALA A 309 -87.79 -182.59 -35.32
C ALA A 309 -88.73 -183.76 -34.96
N HIS A 310 -89.43 -183.76 -33.81
CA HIS A 310 -89.97 -185.03 -33.28
C HIS A 310 -91.47 -185.22 -33.06
N LEU A 311 -92.41 -184.31 -33.36
CA LEU A 311 -93.84 -184.68 -33.25
C LEU A 311 -94.78 -183.94 -34.22
N GLU A 312 -95.21 -184.65 -35.27
CA GLU A 312 -96.47 -184.46 -36.00
C GLU A 312 -97.65 -184.96 -35.13
N TYR A 313 -98.80 -184.24 -35.18
CA TYR A 313 -100.18 -184.77 -35.26
C TYR A 313 -101.23 -183.85 -34.57
N THR A 314 -102.19 -183.39 -35.40
CA THR A 314 -103.54 -182.82 -35.12
C THR A 314 -103.81 -181.32 -34.87
N ARG A 315 -104.56 -180.77 -35.86
CA ARG A 315 -105.81 -179.96 -35.82
C ARG A 315 -105.83 -178.45 -35.42
N THR A 316 -106.39 -177.70 -36.39
CA THR A 316 -107.43 -176.64 -36.34
C THR A 316 -107.15 -175.26 -35.75
N ASP A 317 -107.46 -174.24 -36.58
CA ASP A 317 -108.28 -173.03 -36.38
C ASP A 317 -108.19 -172.17 -35.10
N PHE A 318 -108.56 -170.89 -35.30
CA PHE A 318 -109.06 -169.86 -34.35
C PHE A 318 -108.13 -168.70 -33.91
N CYS A 319 -108.61 -167.47 -34.19
CA CYS A 319 -108.34 -166.16 -33.55
C CYS A 319 -108.54 -166.26 -32.00
N PRO A 320 -108.07 -165.36 -31.07
CA PRO A 320 -108.09 -163.87 -31.15
C PRO A 320 -107.09 -163.07 -30.22
N THR A 321 -107.34 -161.74 -30.09
CA THR A 321 -107.08 -160.76 -28.98
C THR A 321 -105.67 -160.22 -28.64
N ASP A 322 -105.38 -158.95 -28.99
CA ASP A 322 -105.31 -157.72 -28.13
C ASP A 322 -105.07 -157.85 -26.59
N PRO A 323 -104.71 -156.82 -25.77
CA PRO A 323 -104.35 -155.39 -26.02
C PRO A 323 -103.34 -154.72 -25.01
N ILE A 324 -103.32 -153.37 -24.99
CA ILE A 324 -103.08 -152.38 -23.88
C ILE A 324 -101.63 -151.90 -23.56
N ALA A 325 -101.20 -150.78 -24.18
CA ALA A 325 -101.14 -149.39 -23.64
C ALA A 325 -100.83 -149.15 -22.12
N PRO A 326 -100.61 -147.91 -21.61
CA PRO A 326 -99.79 -146.77 -22.07
C PRO A 326 -99.10 -146.04 -20.85
N PRO A 327 -99.11 -144.69 -20.66
CA PRO A 327 -97.96 -143.93 -20.12
C PRO A 327 -98.28 -143.21 -18.78
N ASP A 328 -97.37 -142.38 -18.25
CA ASP A 328 -97.75 -141.05 -17.70
C ASP A 328 -96.54 -140.10 -17.51
N TRP A 329 -96.85 -138.83 -17.69
CA TRP A 329 -96.17 -137.59 -17.36
C TRP A 329 -96.20 -137.24 -15.86
N ASN A 330 -95.39 -136.24 -15.48
CA ASN A 330 -95.70 -135.06 -14.63
C ASN A 330 -94.46 -134.66 -13.82
N SER A 331 -94.18 -133.41 -13.42
CA SER A 331 -94.84 -132.09 -13.47
C SER A 331 -93.73 -131.07 -13.11
N THR A 332 -93.57 -129.89 -13.74
CA THR A 332 -94.34 -128.63 -13.59
C THR A 332 -93.99 -127.77 -12.35
N LYS A 333 -93.58 -126.51 -12.64
CA LYS A 333 -93.78 -125.23 -11.88
C LYS A 333 -92.98 -125.00 -10.58
N MET A 334 -92.63 -123.79 -10.10
CA MET A 334 -92.99 -122.36 -10.32
C MET A 334 -91.87 -121.49 -9.64
N THR A 335 -91.35 -120.40 -10.22
CA THR A 335 -91.65 -118.95 -9.98
C THR A 335 -90.83 -118.22 -8.88
N VAL A 336 -90.65 -116.89 -9.10
CA VAL A 336 -90.23 -115.77 -8.20
C VAL A 336 -88.72 -115.42 -8.27
N VAL A 337 -88.20 -114.28 -8.79
CA VAL A 337 -88.48 -112.81 -8.79
C VAL A 337 -87.58 -112.03 -7.79
N LEU A 338 -87.08 -110.86 -8.25
CA LEU A 338 -86.45 -109.70 -7.54
C LEU A 338 -85.03 -109.91 -6.97
N THR A 339 -84.11 -108.95 -6.87
CA THR A 339 -83.69 -107.66 -7.49
C THR A 339 -82.51 -107.13 -6.61
N HIS A 340 -81.85 -106.04 -7.02
CA HIS A 340 -80.98 -105.13 -6.21
C HIS A 340 -79.52 -105.63 -6.04
N TYR A 341 -78.43 -104.84 -6.20
CA TYR A 341 -78.23 -103.39 -6.24
C TYR A 341 -76.81 -103.03 -6.82
N PRO A 342 -76.50 -101.73 -7.05
CA PRO A 342 -75.28 -101.18 -7.65
C PRO A 342 -74.31 -100.56 -6.60
N LYS A 343 -73.36 -99.73 -7.08
CA LYS A 343 -72.40 -98.85 -6.35
C LYS A 343 -71.22 -99.59 -5.70
N SER A 344 -69.98 -99.10 -5.61
CA SER A 344 -69.32 -97.84 -5.97
C SER A 344 -67.84 -97.96 -5.54
N SER A 345 -66.98 -97.13 -6.13
CA SER A 345 -65.90 -96.39 -5.44
C SER A 345 -64.55 -97.08 -5.14
N SER A 346 -63.51 -96.38 -5.62
CA SER A 346 -62.20 -96.08 -5.02
C SER A 346 -61.18 -97.21 -4.86
N PHE A 347 -60.13 -97.21 -5.68
CA PHE A 347 -58.91 -96.41 -5.46
C PHE A 347 -58.25 -96.00 -6.77
#